data_AF-A0AAW6M8I0-F1
#
_entry.id   AF-A0AAW6M8I0-F1
#
_cell.length_a   1.000
_cell.length_b   1.000
_cell.length_c   1.000
_cell.angle_alpha   90.00
_cell.angle_beta   90.00
_cell.angle_gamma   90.00
#
_symmetry.space_group_name_H-M   'P 1'
#
loop_
_entity.id
_entity.type
_entity.pdbx_description
1 polymer ?
#
loop_
_entity_poly.entity_id
_entity_poly.type
_entity_poly.pdbx_seq_one_letter_code
_entity_poly.pdbx_strand_id
1 'polypeptide(L)'
;GGALISDNRQLNVYKTKGKVSELETFVTQKDISGNIGIAHTRWATHGEPCSANAHPHYSSSEHLALIHIGIFENYAVLKEKLQAKGYSFKSSTDTEVLVQL
;
A
#
# COMPACT_ATOMS: atom_id res chain seq x y z
N GLY A 1 3.72 -6.79 -1.33
CA GLY A 1 3.65 -6.69 0.13
C GLY A 1 2.38 -7.34 0.61
N GLY A 2 2.09 -7.23 1.90
CA GLY A 2 0.85 -7.70 2.50
C GLY A 2 0.36 -6.75 3.58
N ALA A 3 -0.94 -6.82 3.86
CA ALA A 3 -1.58 -6.22 5.02
C ALA A 3 -2.27 -7.31 5.82
N LEU A 4 -2.23 -7.23 7.14
CA LEU A 4 -2.90 -8.15 8.04
C LEU A 4 -3.44 -7.43 9.27
N ILE A 5 -4.53 -7.94 9.82
CA ILE A 5 -5.08 -7.48 11.10
C ILE A 5 -4.54 -8.41 12.17
N SER A 6 -3.71 -7.87 13.09
CA SER A 6 -3.16 -8.63 14.21
C SER A 6 -4.24 -9.03 15.22
N ASP A 7 -3.89 -9.93 16.13
CA ASP A 7 -4.80 -10.37 17.20
C ASP A 7 -5.24 -9.19 18.10
N ASN A 8 -4.42 -8.13 18.17
CA ASN A 8 -4.71 -6.87 18.87
C ASN A 8 -5.53 -5.88 18.01
N ARG A 9 -6.07 -6.32 16.87
CA ARG A 9 -6.86 -5.51 15.92
C ARG A 9 -6.07 -4.34 15.29
N GLN A 10 -4.75 -4.44 15.22
CA GLN A 10 -3.93 -3.45 14.54
C GLN A 10 -3.75 -3.85 13.07
N LEU A 11 -3.94 -2.90 12.15
CA LEU A 11 -3.70 -3.11 10.72
C LEU A 11 -2.23 -2.89 10.40
N ASN A 12 -1.50 -3.98 10.20
CA ASN A 12 -0.08 -3.96 9.86
C ASN A 12 0.10 -4.10 8.34
N VAL A 13 0.92 -3.24 7.71
CA VAL A 13 1.30 -3.32 6.29
C VAL A 13 2.80 -3.53 6.19
N TYR A 14 3.19 -4.62 5.52
CA TYR A 14 4.57 -4.97 5.27
C TYR A 14 4.86 -5.04 3.77
N LYS A 15 5.84 -4.28 3.32
CA LYS A 15 6.18 -4.19 1.90
C LYS A 15 7.67 -3.95 1.70
N THR A 16 8.22 -4.66 0.73
CA THR A 16 9.59 -4.49 0.25
C THR A 16 9.59 -4.45 -1.27
N LYS A 17 10.64 -3.84 -1.85
CA LYS A 17 11.03 -4.09 -3.24
C LYS A 17 11.61 -5.51 -3.35
N GLY A 18 11.53 -6.09 -4.54
CA GLY A 18 12.18 -7.37 -4.85
C GLY A 18 11.22 -8.55 -4.84
N LYS A 19 11.77 -9.75 -4.64
CA LYS A 19 11.01 -11.02 -4.68
C LYS A 19 10.22 -11.25 -3.39
N VAL A 20 9.28 -12.19 -3.42
CA VAL A 20 8.50 -12.59 -2.22
C VAL A 20 9.40 -13.09 -1.09
N SER A 21 10.50 -13.77 -1.40
CA SER A 21 11.48 -14.23 -0.41
C SER A 21 12.12 -13.10 0.40
N GLU A 22 12.27 -11.91 -0.20
CA GLU A 22 12.77 -10.73 0.50
C GLU A 22 11.72 -10.20 1.49
N LEU A 23 10.43 -10.33 1.16
CA LEU A 23 9.34 -9.99 2.07
C LEU A 23 9.30 -10.95 3.26
N GLU A 24 9.44 -12.26 3.02
CA GLU A 24 9.52 -13.28 4.07
C GLU A 24 10.65 -12.98 5.06
N THR A 25 11.83 -12.64 4.54
CA THR A 25 12.97 -12.23 5.36
C THR A 25 12.66 -10.94 6.14
N PHE A 26 12.07 -9.93 5.48
CA PHE A 26 11.74 -8.65 6.09
C PHE A 26 10.74 -8.75 7.26
N VAL A 27 9.80 -9.70 7.21
CA VAL A 27 8.77 -9.85 8.24
C VAL A 27 9.17 -10.74 9.42
N THR A 28 10.34 -11.38 9.37
CA THR A 28 10.76 -12.35 10.40
C THR A 28 10.82 -11.74 11.82
N GLN A 29 11.07 -10.44 11.94
CA GLN A 29 11.11 -9.70 13.21
C GLN A 29 9.90 -8.78 13.42
N LYS A 30 8.78 -9.05 12.73
CA LYS A 30 7.57 -8.24 12.79
C LYS A 30 6.40 -9.03 13.34
N ASP A 31 5.41 -8.32 13.86
CA ASP A 31 4.16 -8.94 14.29
C ASP A 31 3.36 -9.39 13.06
N ILE A 32 3.38 -10.69 12.82
CA ILE A 32 2.62 -11.37 11.77
C ILE A 32 1.46 -12.20 12.35
N SER A 33 1.03 -11.90 13.59
CA SER A 33 -0.15 -12.54 14.19
C SER A 33 -1.44 -12.17 13.45
N GLY A 34 -2.51 -12.94 13.70
CA GLY A 34 -3.79 -12.76 13.02
C GLY A 34 -4.02 -13.71 11.86
N ASN A 35 -5.27 -13.74 11.38
CA ASN A 35 -5.77 -14.68 10.38
C ASN A 35 -6.52 -14.03 9.21
N ILE A 36 -6.60 -12.70 9.19
CA ILE A 36 -7.21 -11.92 8.11
C ILE A 36 -6.13 -11.04 7.49
N GLY A 37 -5.92 -11.20 6.19
CA GLY A 37 -4.95 -10.39 5.45
C GLY A 37 -5.13 -10.46 3.95
N ILE A 38 -4.46 -9.53 3.27
CA ILE A 38 -4.42 -9.42 1.81
C ILE A 38 -2.96 -9.24 1.37
N ALA A 39 -2.61 -9.78 0.19
CA ALA A 39 -1.24 -9.69 -0.33
C ALA A 39 -1.24 -9.38 -1.83
N HIS A 40 -0.17 -8.73 -2.29
CA HIS A 40 0.00 -8.34 -3.69
C HIS A 40 1.44 -8.42 -4.15
N THR A 41 1.65 -9.02 -5.31
CA THR A 41 2.87 -8.89 -6.12
C THR A 41 2.60 -7.85 -7.21
N ARG A 42 3.48 -6.86 -7.33
CA ARG A 42 3.26 -5.70 -8.20
C ARG A 42 4.23 -5.73 -9.38
N TRP A 43 3.69 -5.65 -10.58
CA TRP A 43 4.43 -5.20 -11.76
C TRP A 43 4.30 -3.67 -11.86
N ALA A 44 5.42 -2.95 -11.90
CA ALA A 44 5.39 -1.48 -11.91
C ALA A 44 4.95 -0.94 -13.28
N THR A 45 3.81 -0.26 -13.32
CA THR A 45 3.32 0.52 -14.48
C THR A 45 3.53 2.02 -14.27
N HIS A 46 3.09 2.54 -13.12
CA HIS A 46 3.34 3.92 -12.66
C HIS A 46 4.34 3.94 -11.50
N GLY A 47 5.30 4.87 -11.53
CA GLY A 47 6.32 5.01 -10.50
C GLY A 47 7.34 3.86 -10.50
N GLU A 48 8.54 4.14 -10.00
CA GLU A 48 9.60 3.14 -9.97
C GLU A 48 9.28 1.97 -9.03
N PRO A 49 9.86 0.77 -9.25
CA PRO A 49 9.82 -0.31 -8.27
C PRO A 49 10.56 0.10 -6.99
N CYS A 50 9.81 0.41 -5.94
CA CYS A 50 10.30 0.69 -4.59
C CYS A 50 9.25 0.30 -3.54
N SER A 51 9.65 0.21 -2.26
CA SER A 51 8.75 -0.18 -1.18
C SER A 51 7.59 0.81 -1.01
N ALA A 52 7.80 2.11 -1.23
CA ALA A 52 6.74 3.11 -1.14
C ALA A 52 5.61 2.85 -2.16
N ASN A 53 5.97 2.47 -3.39
CA ASN A 53 5.04 2.17 -4.48
C ASN A 53 4.50 0.73 -4.47
N ALA A 54 5.02 -0.15 -3.61
CA ALA A 54 4.45 -1.47 -3.45
C ALA A 54 3.10 -1.40 -2.73
N HIS A 55 2.15 -2.22 -3.18
CA HIS A 55 0.88 -2.43 -2.49
C HIS A 55 1.08 -3.36 -1.28
N PRO A 56 0.23 -3.27 -0.25
CA PRO A 56 -0.94 -2.37 -0.09
C PRO A 56 -0.61 -0.89 0.24
N HIS A 57 -1.57 0.01 -0.01
CA HIS A 57 -1.51 1.41 0.40
C HIS A 57 -2.46 1.69 1.58
N TYR A 58 -1.99 2.43 2.58
CA TYR A 58 -2.82 2.91 3.69
C TYR A 58 -3.66 4.13 3.30
N SER A 59 -4.86 4.24 3.86
CA SER A 59 -5.54 5.54 4.00
C SER A 59 -4.78 6.44 4.98
N SER A 60 -5.06 7.74 4.99
CA SER A 60 -4.44 8.69 5.94
C SER A 60 -4.63 8.31 7.41
N SER A 61 -5.73 7.63 7.74
CA SER A 61 -6.03 7.14 9.10
C SER A 61 -5.34 5.83 9.46
N GLU A 62 -4.74 5.14 8.48
CA GLU A 62 -4.16 3.80 8.60
C GLU A 62 -5.15 2.71 9.08
N HIS A 63 -6.45 2.99 9.12
CA HIS A 63 -7.51 1.99 9.40
C HIS A 63 -7.94 1.19 8.17
N LEU A 64 -7.47 1.56 6.98
CA LEU A 64 -7.78 0.89 5.72
C LEU A 64 -6.49 0.67 4.93
N ALA A 65 -6.36 -0.52 4.35
CA ALA A 65 -5.31 -0.85 3.39
C ALA A 65 -5.94 -1.35 2.08
N LEU A 66 -5.45 -0.85 0.95
CA LEU A 66 -5.99 -1.15 -0.37
C LEU A 66 -4.94 -1.82 -1.27
N ILE A 67 -5.36 -2.86 -1.98
CA ILE A 67 -4.68 -3.41 -3.15
C ILE A 67 -5.55 -3.13 -4.37
N HIS A 68 -4.92 -2.83 -5.49
CA HIS A 68 -5.56 -2.65 -6.78
C HIS A 68 -4.76 -3.37 -7.87
N ILE A 69 -5.48 -4.02 -8.80
CA ILE A 69 -4.96 -4.57 -10.04
C ILE A 69 -5.68 -3.85 -11.18
N GLY A 70 -4.97 -2.97 -11.88
CA GLY A 70 -5.54 -2.13 -12.92
C GLY A 70 -4.80 -0.79 -13.01
N ILE A 71 -5.41 0.16 -13.72
CA ILE A 71 -4.93 1.53 -13.86
C ILE A 71 -6.11 2.48 -13.65
N PHE A 72 -5.96 3.49 -12.78
CA PHE A 72 -6.89 4.62 -12.71
C PHE A 72 -6.41 5.76 -13.60
N GLU A 73 -7.01 5.91 -14.78
CA GLU A 73 -6.53 6.85 -15.80
C GLU A 73 -6.59 8.32 -15.36
N ASN A 74 -7.53 8.69 -14.48
CA ASN A 74 -7.73 10.06 -14.02
C ASN A 74 -7.05 10.37 -12.66
N TYR A 75 -6.14 9.51 -12.19
CA TYR A 75 -5.52 9.66 -10.86
C TYR A 75 -4.76 10.98 -10.68
N ALA A 76 -4.11 11.51 -11.73
CA ALA A 76 -3.35 12.75 -11.64
C ALA A 76 -4.24 13.94 -11.26
N VAL A 77 -5.39 14.08 -11.93
CA VAL A 77 -6.37 15.13 -11.65
C VAL A 77 -6.95 14.99 -10.24
N LEU A 78 -7.20 13.75 -9.80
CA LEU A 78 -7.68 13.49 -8.44
C LEU A 78 -6.61 13.82 -7.39
N LYS A 79 -5.34 13.48 -7.65
CA LYS A 79 -4.21 13.77 -6.78
C LYS A 79 -4.05 15.27 -6.56
N GLU A 80 -4.05 16.06 -7.62
CA GLU A 80 -3.98 17.52 -7.54
C GLU A 80 -5.12 18.11 -6.69
N LYS A 81 -6.36 17.65 -6.92
CA LYS A 81 -7.52 18.07 -6.14
C LYS A 81 -7.40 17.74 -4.65
N LEU A 82 -6.88 16.56 -4.32
CA LEU A 82 -6.66 16.15 -2.93
C LEU A 82 -5.50 16.91 -2.28
N GLN A 83 -4.41 17.15 -3.02
CA GLN A 83 -3.30 17.98 -2.54
C GLN A 83 -3.75 19.41 -2.24
N ALA A 84 -4.60 20.00 -3.10
CA ALA A 84 -5.20 21.31 -2.85
C ALA A 84 -6.09 21.35 -1.58
N LYS A 85 -6.61 20.19 -1.15
CA LYS A 85 -7.34 20.01 0.12
C LYS A 85 -6.45 19.68 1.32
N GLY A 86 -5.13 19.64 1.14
CA GLY A 86 -4.15 19.38 2.20
C GLY A 86 -3.74 17.91 2.38
N TYR A 87 -4.16 17.00 1.49
CA TYR A 87 -3.73 15.60 1.56
C TYR A 87 -2.28 15.44 1.11
N SER A 88 -1.55 14.59 1.83
CA SER A 88 -0.17 14.22 1.51
C SER A 88 -0.11 12.80 0.96
N PHE A 89 0.81 12.56 0.03
CA PHE A 89 1.00 11.27 -0.63
C PHE A 89 2.41 10.74 -0.35
N LYS A 90 2.51 9.47 0.05
CA LYS A 90 3.77 8.77 0.35
C LYS A 90 4.32 8.02 -0.86
N SER A 91 3.57 7.94 -1.96
CA SER A 91 3.91 7.19 -3.17
C SER A 91 3.55 7.96 -4.46
N SER A 92 3.98 7.40 -5.58
CA SER A 92 3.65 7.89 -6.93
C SER A 92 2.66 6.99 -7.66
N THR A 93 1.96 6.10 -6.96
CA THR A 93 0.95 5.22 -7.57
C THR A 93 -0.41 5.89 -7.66
N ASP A 94 -1.17 5.48 -8.67
CA ASP A 94 -2.59 5.78 -8.83
C ASP A 94 -3.43 5.22 -7.66
N THR A 95 -3.04 4.05 -7.16
CA THR A 95 -3.76 3.33 -6.11
C THR A 95 -3.74 4.08 -4.77
N GLU A 96 -2.66 4.78 -4.45
CA GLU A 96 -2.66 5.63 -3.25
C GLU A 96 -3.63 6.80 -3.37
N VAL A 97 -3.84 7.35 -4.58
CA VAL A 97 -4.82 8.41 -4.78
C VAL A 97 -6.22 7.93 -4.39
N LEU A 98 -6.57 6.71 -4.78
CA LEU A 98 -7.89 6.16 -4.49
C LEU A 98 -8.12 5.90 -3.00
N VAL A 99 -7.12 5.41 -2.26
CA VAL A 99 -7.28 5.13 -0.82
C VAL A 99 -7.39 6.41 0.04
N GLN A 100 -7.10 7.59 -0.54
CA GLN A 100 -7.28 8.89 0.12
C GLN A 100 -8.62 9.58 -0.20
N LEU A 101 -9.44 9.04 -1.12
CA LEU A 101 -10.79 9.53 -1.38
C LEU A 101 -11.74 9.19 -0.22
#